data_AF-A0A1E7KFG5-F1
#
_entry.id   AF-A0A1E7KFG5-F1
#
_cell.length_a   1.000
_cell.length_b   1.000
_cell.length_c   1.000
_cell.angle_alpha   90.00
_cell.angle_beta   90.00
_cell.angle_gamma   90.00
#
_symmetry.space_group_name_H-M   'P 1'
#
loop_
_entity.id
_entity.type
_entity.pdbx_description
1 polymer ?
#
loop_
_entity_poly.entity_id
_entity_poly.type
_entity_poly.pdbx_seq_one_letter_code
_entity_poly.pdbx_strand_id
1 'polypeptide(L)'
;MLKLALQRPELVAPAFDAYAAAEFTAESYALVRTAVAAAGGVTGADRDYLPRVRDAAPDDRVRGLITELTVEPLRTTREADEVYAGEQLIAVRLAAVDARVAELESSARRMEARRDFEGSAPVREQLWTLQQYGRGLRERGAAAL
;
A
#
# COMPACT_ATOMS: atom_id res chain seq x y z
N MET A 1 -4.03 4.67 -5.59
CA MET A 1 -4.49 3.54 -4.76
C MET A 1 -5.77 3.86 -3.95
N LEU A 2 -5.81 4.88 -3.09
CA LEU A 2 -7.02 5.17 -2.27
C LEU A 2 -8.30 5.38 -3.10
N LYS A 3 -8.20 6.08 -4.24
CA LYS A 3 -9.35 6.23 -5.15
C LYS A 3 -9.90 4.90 -5.63
N LEU A 4 -9.04 3.94 -5.99
CA LEU A 4 -9.48 2.58 -6.36
C LEU A 4 -10.13 1.88 -5.16
N ALA A 5 -9.55 1.96 -3.97
CA ALA A 5 -10.12 1.35 -2.77
C ALA A 5 -11.48 1.92 -2.36
N LEU A 6 -11.77 3.18 -2.69
CA LEU A 6 -13.06 3.82 -2.43
C LEU A 6 -14.08 3.58 -3.56
N GLN A 7 -13.65 3.71 -4.81
CA GLN A 7 -14.53 3.69 -5.99
C GLN A 7 -14.79 2.29 -6.53
N ARG A 8 -13.78 1.40 -6.48
CA ARG A 8 -13.77 0.06 -7.08
C ARG A 8 -13.06 -0.94 -6.15
N PRO A 9 -13.52 -1.11 -4.89
CA PRO A 9 -12.86 -1.96 -3.90
C PRO A 9 -12.66 -3.40 -4.39
N GLU A 10 -13.56 -3.91 -5.22
CA GLU A 10 -13.51 -5.24 -5.82
C GLU A 10 -12.28 -5.46 -6.72
N LEU A 11 -11.73 -4.41 -7.33
CA LEU A 11 -10.54 -4.51 -8.20
C LEU A 11 -9.23 -4.57 -7.41
N VAL A 12 -9.26 -4.24 -6.12
CA VAL A 12 -8.06 -4.16 -5.27
C VAL A 12 -8.12 -5.09 -4.06
N ALA A 13 -9.24 -5.79 -3.86
CA ALA A 13 -9.38 -6.80 -2.83
C ALA A 13 -8.70 -8.12 -3.26
N PRO A 14 -8.06 -8.87 -2.32
CA PRO A 14 -7.78 -8.50 -0.93
C PRO A 14 -6.49 -7.68 -0.78
N ALA A 15 -5.71 -7.50 -1.85
CA ALA A 15 -4.34 -7.00 -1.80
C ALA A 15 -4.20 -5.65 -1.09
N PHE A 16 -5.14 -4.72 -1.29
CA PHE A 16 -5.13 -3.40 -0.65
C PHE A 16 -5.16 -3.46 0.89
N ASP A 17 -5.84 -4.45 1.47
CA ASP A 17 -5.95 -4.57 2.93
C ASP A 17 -4.60 -4.89 3.58
N ALA A 18 -3.67 -5.51 2.83
CA ALA A 18 -2.31 -5.80 3.27
C ALA A 18 -1.35 -4.59 3.24
N TYR A 19 -1.81 -3.40 2.82
CA TYR A 19 -1.02 -2.16 2.87
C TYR A 19 -1.29 -1.46 4.21
N ALA A 20 -0.22 -1.12 4.92
CA ALA A 20 -0.32 -0.40 6.18
C ALA A 20 -0.59 1.09 5.95
N ALA A 21 -1.24 1.77 6.92
CA ALA A 21 -1.46 3.21 6.85
C ALA A 21 -0.15 4.01 6.75
N ALA A 22 0.93 3.52 7.37
CA ALA A 22 2.26 4.12 7.32
C ALA A 22 2.90 4.11 5.91
N GLU A 23 2.37 3.30 4.97
CA GLU A 23 2.83 3.32 3.57
C GLU A 23 2.29 4.54 2.80
N PHE A 24 1.35 5.30 3.37
CA PHE A 24 0.83 6.53 2.80
C PHE A 24 1.52 7.75 3.42
N THR A 25 2.39 8.39 2.64
CA THR A 25 3.29 9.46 3.11
C THR A 25 2.59 10.73 3.58
N ALA A 26 1.40 11.05 3.07
CA ALA A 26 0.61 12.16 3.55
C ALA A 26 -0.29 11.71 4.71
N GLU A 27 -0.21 12.38 5.85
CA GLU A 27 -0.98 12.05 7.06
C GLU A 27 -2.48 11.90 6.77
N SER A 28 -3.07 12.81 6.01
CA SER A 28 -4.48 12.74 5.65
C SER A 28 -4.84 11.48 4.84
N TYR A 29 -3.94 10.97 4.00
CA TYR A 29 -4.13 9.73 3.26
C TYR A 29 -3.96 8.49 4.14
N ALA A 30 -3.04 8.53 5.11
CA ALA A 30 -2.92 7.49 6.13
C ALA A 30 -4.22 7.39 6.95
N LEU A 31 -4.82 8.54 7.33
CA LEU A 31 -6.11 8.56 8.03
C LEU A 31 -7.25 7.98 7.18
N VAL A 32 -7.30 8.26 5.88
CA VAL A 32 -8.27 7.62 4.96
C VAL A 32 -8.06 6.10 4.92
N ARG A 33 -6.82 5.62 4.82
CA ARG A 33 -6.54 4.17 4.88
C ARG A 33 -6.98 3.56 6.20
N THR A 34 -6.77 4.24 7.32
CA THR A 34 -7.23 3.78 8.64
C THR A 34 -8.76 3.69 8.67
N ALA A 35 -9.47 4.68 8.15
CA ALA A 35 -10.93 4.65 8.04
C ALA A 35 -11.42 3.49 7.18
N VAL A 36 -10.74 3.18 6.06
CA VAL A 36 -11.05 2.00 5.23
C VAL A 36 -10.90 0.69 6.02
N ALA A 37 -9.82 0.52 6.80
CA ALA A 37 -9.70 -0.67 7.65
C ALA A 37 -10.79 -0.76 8.72
N ALA A 38 -11.09 0.35 9.38
CA ALA A 38 -12.11 0.41 10.42
C ALA A 38 -13.52 0.09 9.87
N ALA A 39 -13.75 0.35 8.59
CA ALA A 39 -14.97 -0.04 7.88
C ALA A 39 -14.98 -1.50 7.40
N GLY A 40 -13.97 -2.31 7.74
CA GLY A 40 -13.88 -3.72 7.35
C GLY A 40 -12.99 -3.99 6.13
N GLY A 41 -12.24 -3.00 5.66
CA GLY A 41 -11.35 -3.12 4.51
C GLY A 41 -12.09 -3.21 3.17
N VAL A 42 -11.34 -3.32 2.08
CA VAL A 42 -11.91 -3.52 0.74
C VAL A 42 -12.51 -4.92 0.59
N THR A 43 -12.00 -5.90 1.35
CA THR A 43 -12.55 -7.26 1.38
C THR A 43 -13.94 -7.31 2.00
N GLY A 44 -14.22 -6.41 2.96
CA GLY A 44 -15.54 -6.26 3.58
C GLY A 44 -16.47 -5.30 2.86
N ALA A 45 -16.14 -4.89 1.63
CA ALA A 45 -16.93 -3.92 0.89
C ALA A 45 -18.25 -4.51 0.40
N ASP A 46 -19.34 -3.82 0.74
CA ASP A 46 -20.71 -4.10 0.34
C ASP A 46 -21.39 -2.78 -0.08
N ARG A 47 -22.73 -2.79 -0.18
CA ARG A 47 -23.50 -1.61 -0.57
C ARG A 47 -23.31 -0.40 0.36
N ASP A 48 -23.07 -0.65 1.64
CA ASP A 48 -22.95 0.39 2.68
C ASP A 48 -21.47 0.70 3.01
N TYR A 49 -20.53 0.19 2.21
CA TYR A 49 -19.10 0.38 2.40
C TYR A 49 -18.70 1.85 2.49
N LEU A 50 -19.04 2.67 1.49
CA LEU A 50 -18.66 4.09 1.48
C LEU A 50 -19.24 4.89 2.67
N PRO A 51 -20.54 4.74 3.01
CA PRO A 51 -21.07 5.28 4.26
C PRO A 51 -20.26 4.87 5.50
N ARG A 52 -19.93 3.57 5.65
CA ARG A 52 -19.13 3.07 6.77
C ARG A 52 -17.72 3.66 6.81
N VAL A 53 -17.03 3.73 5.68
CA VAL A 53 -15.70 4.36 5.58
C VAL A 53 -15.76 5.82 5.99
N ARG A 54 -16.79 6.54 5.54
CA ARG A 54 -17.00 7.95 5.87
C ARG A 54 -17.30 8.14 7.36
N ASP A 55 -18.06 7.25 7.97
CA ASP A 55 -18.40 7.32 9.40
C ASP A 55 -17.24 6.93 10.31
N ALA A 56 -16.32 6.11 9.81
CA ALA A 56 -15.06 5.80 10.50
C ALA A 56 -14.00 6.92 10.41
N ALA A 57 -14.26 8.01 9.67
CA ALA A 57 -13.36 9.14 9.58
C ALA A 57 -13.22 9.84 10.95
N PRO A 58 -12.00 10.21 11.39
CA PRO A 58 -11.77 10.80 12.70
C PRO A 58 -12.30 12.23 12.84
N ASP A 59 -12.44 12.95 11.73
CA ASP A 59 -12.89 14.34 11.68
C ASP A 59 -13.52 14.69 10.32
N ASP A 60 -14.12 15.88 10.24
CA ASP A 60 -14.79 16.37 9.02
C ASP A 60 -13.81 16.67 7.87
N ARG A 61 -12.54 16.92 8.16
CA ARG A 61 -11.52 17.13 7.12
C ARG A 61 -11.25 15.83 6.38
N VAL A 62 -11.06 14.72 7.10
CA VAL A 62 -10.89 13.38 6.50
C VAL A 62 -12.19 12.95 5.81
N ARG A 63 -13.35 13.26 6.39
CA ARG A 63 -14.67 13.01 5.77
C ARG A 63 -14.83 13.71 4.42
N GLY A 64 -14.42 14.96 4.33
CA GLY A 64 -14.36 15.74 3.10
C GLY A 64 -13.44 15.09 2.06
N LEU A 65 -12.23 14.72 2.48
CA LEU A 65 -11.24 14.07 1.61
C LEU A 65 -11.74 12.73 1.06
N ILE A 66 -12.41 11.89 1.86
CA ILE A 66 -13.03 10.65 1.38
C ILE A 66 -14.05 10.95 0.28
N THR A 67 -14.87 11.99 0.48
CA THR A 67 -15.91 12.39 -0.48
C THR A 67 -15.28 12.85 -1.80
N GLU A 68 -14.22 13.67 -1.74
CA GLU A 68 -13.46 14.12 -2.90
C GLU A 68 -12.84 12.93 -3.66
N LEU A 69 -12.14 12.05 -2.95
CA LEU A 69 -11.48 10.89 -3.55
C LEU A 69 -12.46 9.87 -4.15
N THR A 70 -13.73 9.89 -3.73
CA THR A 70 -14.78 9.01 -4.27
C THR A 70 -15.24 9.47 -5.65
N VAL A 71 -15.10 10.75 -5.99
CA VAL A 71 -15.53 11.30 -7.29
C VAL A 71 -14.37 11.74 -8.17
N GLU A 72 -13.17 11.86 -7.63
CA GLU A 72 -11.99 12.25 -8.40
C GLU A 72 -11.69 11.22 -9.51
N PRO A 73 -11.58 11.64 -10.78
CA PRO A 73 -11.31 10.73 -11.89
C PRO A 73 -10.05 9.89 -11.68
N LEU A 74 -10.12 8.60 -12.03
CA LEU A 74 -8.94 7.73 -12.05
C LEU A 74 -7.97 8.17 -13.16
N ARG A 75 -6.68 7.83 -13.00
CA ARG A 75 -5.63 8.20 -13.97
C ARG A 75 -5.62 7.22 -15.14
N THR A 76 -6.78 7.00 -15.74
CA THR A 76 -6.99 6.16 -16.93
C THR A 76 -8.06 6.80 -17.79
N THR A 77 -7.89 6.73 -19.10
CA THR A 77 -8.89 7.21 -20.08
C THR A 77 -9.97 6.16 -20.37
N ARG A 78 -9.77 4.93 -19.90
CA ARG A 78 -10.72 3.81 -20.00
C ARG A 78 -11.34 3.53 -18.63
N GLU A 79 -12.39 2.72 -18.61
CA GLU A 79 -12.89 2.18 -17.35
C GLU A 79 -11.75 1.41 -16.63
N ALA A 80 -11.63 1.60 -15.32
CA ALA A 80 -10.64 0.90 -14.54
C ALA A 80 -10.97 -0.60 -14.48
N ASP A 81 -9.98 -1.42 -14.79
CA ASP A 81 -10.04 -2.87 -14.78
C ASP A 81 -9.01 -3.46 -13.82
N GLU A 82 -8.98 -4.79 -13.73
CA GLU A 82 -8.05 -5.54 -12.88
C GLU A 82 -6.58 -5.28 -13.24
N VAL A 83 -6.29 -5.05 -14.52
CA VAL A 83 -4.93 -4.77 -15.00
C VAL A 83 -4.46 -3.42 -14.46
N TYR A 84 -5.25 -2.37 -14.66
CA TYR A 84 -4.95 -1.04 -14.13
C TYR A 84 -4.82 -1.05 -12.61
N ALA A 85 -5.76 -1.71 -11.92
CA ALA A 85 -5.73 -1.81 -10.46
C ALA A 85 -4.48 -2.54 -9.96
N GLY A 86 -4.13 -3.65 -10.61
CA GLY A 86 -2.91 -4.42 -10.36
C GLY A 86 -1.66 -3.57 -10.53
N GLU A 87 -1.53 -2.83 -11.64
CA GLU A 87 -0.40 -1.91 -11.87
C GLU A 87 -0.25 -0.88 -10.76
N GLN A 88 -1.36 -0.28 -10.30
CA GLN A 88 -1.33 0.69 -9.21
C GLN A 88 -0.90 0.06 -7.87
N LEU A 89 -1.35 -1.16 -7.56
CA LEU A 89 -0.95 -1.89 -6.36
C LEU A 89 0.54 -2.23 -6.39
N ILE A 90 1.02 -2.80 -7.50
CA ILE A 90 2.43 -3.16 -7.70
C ILE A 90 3.33 -1.93 -7.57
N ALA A 91 2.95 -0.81 -8.18
CA ALA A 91 3.76 0.42 -8.13
C ALA A 91 3.97 0.91 -6.69
N VAL A 92 2.92 0.90 -5.86
CA VAL A 92 3.03 1.27 -4.44
C VAL A 92 3.88 0.24 -3.69
N ARG A 93 3.67 -1.06 -3.91
CA ARG A 93 4.40 -2.11 -3.22
C ARG A 93 5.89 -2.08 -3.57
N LEU A 94 6.24 -1.89 -4.83
CA LEU A 94 7.63 -1.75 -5.28
C LEU A 94 8.30 -0.54 -4.64
N ALA A 95 7.62 0.60 -4.58
CA ALA A 95 8.17 1.78 -3.92
C ALA A 95 8.48 1.53 -2.43
N ALA A 96 7.58 0.84 -1.71
CA ALA A 96 7.79 0.46 -0.32
C ALA A 96 8.95 -0.53 -0.15
N VAL A 97 9.05 -1.53 -1.04
CA VAL A 97 10.15 -2.51 -1.06
C VAL A 97 11.48 -1.81 -1.32
N ASP A 98 11.57 -0.94 -2.32
CA ASP A 98 12.79 -0.24 -2.70
C ASP A 98 13.26 0.69 -1.57
N ALA A 99 12.34 1.40 -0.90
CA ALA A 99 12.64 2.21 0.28
C ALA A 99 13.21 1.37 1.43
N ARG A 100 12.59 0.21 1.72
CA ARG A 100 13.04 -0.68 2.80
C ARG A 100 14.37 -1.35 2.49
N VAL A 101 14.60 -1.73 1.24
CA VAL A 101 15.89 -2.25 0.74
C VAL A 101 17.00 -1.22 1.00
N ALA A 102 16.77 0.05 0.64
CA ALA A 102 17.74 1.11 0.87
C ALA A 102 18.06 1.32 2.35
N GLU A 103 17.06 1.28 3.25
CA GLU A 103 17.28 1.35 4.69
C GLU A 103 18.11 0.18 5.23
N LEU A 104 17.75 -1.05 4.85
CA LEU A 104 18.42 -2.27 5.32
C LEU A 104 19.86 -2.34 4.82
N GLU A 105 20.11 -1.99 3.56
CA GLU A 105 21.46 -1.88 3.03
C GLU A 105 22.30 -0.86 3.80
N SER A 106 21.75 0.32 4.06
CA SER A 106 22.40 1.37 4.82
C SER A 106 22.73 0.91 6.25
N SER A 107 21.82 0.17 6.89
CA SER A 107 22.03 -0.40 8.22
C SER A 107 23.12 -1.47 8.24
N ALA A 108 23.04 -2.45 7.33
CA ALA A 108 24.01 -3.54 7.23
C ALA A 108 25.42 -3.01 6.97
N ARG A 109 25.58 -2.07 6.01
CA ARG A 109 26.89 -1.46 5.71
C ARG A 109 27.49 -0.75 6.92
N ARG A 110 26.68 -0.07 7.76
CA ARG A 110 27.16 0.57 8.99
C ARG A 110 27.63 -0.44 10.05
N MET A 111 26.96 -1.59 10.17
CA MET A 111 27.35 -2.67 11.09
C MET A 111 28.67 -3.32 10.63
N GLU A 112 28.76 -3.66 9.35
CA GLU A 112 29.96 -4.25 8.74
C GLU A 112 31.18 -3.32 8.84
N ALA A 113 30.98 -2.00 8.65
CA ALA A 113 32.03 -1.01 8.84
C ALA A 113 32.60 -0.99 10.26
N ARG A 114 31.80 -1.38 11.27
CA ARG A 114 32.21 -1.53 12.67
C ARG A 114 32.70 -2.95 13.01
N ARG A 115 32.84 -3.82 12.00
CA ARG A 115 33.19 -5.26 12.14
C ARG A 115 32.14 -6.09 12.90
N ASP A 116 30.90 -5.61 12.99
CA ASP A 116 29.78 -6.34 13.56
C ASP A 116 29.10 -7.21 12.49
N PHE A 117 29.76 -8.30 12.12
CA PHE A 117 29.27 -9.19 11.07
C PHE A 117 28.12 -10.08 11.54
N GLU A 118 28.18 -10.54 12.79
CA GLU A 118 27.14 -11.36 13.41
C GLU A 118 25.82 -10.58 13.51
N GLY A 119 25.85 -9.31 13.93
CA GLY A 119 24.67 -8.45 13.95
C GLY A 119 24.15 -8.09 12.55
N SER A 120 25.03 -8.02 11.54
CA SER A 120 24.64 -7.72 10.17
C SER A 120 23.96 -8.89 9.43
N ALA A 121 24.25 -10.13 9.81
CA ALA A 121 23.80 -11.32 9.07
C ALA A 121 22.26 -11.44 8.97
N PRO A 122 21.47 -11.25 10.04
CA PRO A 122 20.00 -11.23 9.95
C PRO A 122 19.46 -10.10 9.06
N VAL A 123 20.11 -8.92 9.08
CA VAL A 123 19.72 -7.76 8.25
C VAL A 123 19.95 -8.08 6.76
N ARG A 124 21.06 -8.76 6.44
CA ARG A 124 21.37 -9.23 5.08
C ARG A 124 20.37 -10.28 4.59
N GLU A 125 19.96 -11.21 5.45
CA GLU A 125 18.93 -12.21 5.11
C GLU A 125 17.59 -11.54 4.81
N GLN A 126 17.15 -10.60 5.67
CA GLN A 126 15.94 -9.83 5.43
C GLN A 126 16.00 -9.05 4.10
N LEU A 127 17.15 -8.42 3.82
CA LEU A 127 17.40 -7.71 2.57
C LEU A 127 17.26 -8.63 1.36
N TRP A 128 17.87 -9.83 1.40
CA TRP A 128 17.79 -10.80 0.30
C TRP A 128 16.33 -11.22 0.04
N THR A 129 15.57 -11.53 1.09
CA THR A 129 14.15 -11.89 0.97
C THR A 129 13.33 -10.77 0.32
N LEU A 130 13.53 -9.53 0.74
CA LEU A 130 12.84 -8.37 0.14
C LEU A 130 13.24 -8.14 -1.32
N GLN A 131 14.50 -8.36 -1.69
CA GLN A 131 14.95 -8.27 -3.07
C GLN A 131 14.30 -9.35 -3.96
N GLN A 132 14.14 -10.59 -3.45
CA GLN A 132 13.42 -11.65 -4.17
C GLN A 132 11.94 -11.31 -4.33
N TYR A 133 11.31 -10.76 -3.29
CA TYR A 133 9.93 -10.31 -3.37
C TYR A 133 9.74 -9.20 -4.41
N GLY A 134 10.59 -8.16 -4.37
CA GLY A 134 10.57 -7.08 -5.37
C GLY A 134 10.81 -7.58 -6.79
N ARG A 135 11.68 -8.57 -6.98
CA ARG A 135 11.86 -9.25 -8.28
C ARG A 135 10.57 -9.95 -8.73
N GLY A 136 9.94 -10.71 -7.84
CA GLY A 136 8.68 -11.40 -8.12
C GLY A 136 7.56 -10.46 -8.57
N LEU A 137 7.45 -9.29 -7.93
CA LEU A 137 6.48 -8.24 -8.31
C LEU A 137 6.71 -7.71 -9.73
N ARG A 138 7.98 -7.52 -10.15
CA ARG A 138 8.31 -7.04 -11.50
C ARG A 138 8.08 -8.11 -12.57
N GLU A 139 8.33 -9.38 -12.25
CA GLU A 139 8.22 -10.48 -13.22
C GLU A 139 6.79 -10.99 -13.39
N ARG A 140 6.01 -11.07 -12.30
CA ARG A 140 4.66 -11.68 -12.29
C ARG A 140 3.54 -10.68 -12.07
N GLY A 141 3.86 -9.42 -11.79
CA GLY A 141 2.87 -8.38 -11.56
C GLY A 141 1.94 -8.68 -10.38
N ALA A 142 0.63 -8.50 -10.59
CA ALA A 142 -0.37 -8.60 -9.52
C ALA A 142 -0.49 -10.03 -8.98
N ALA A 143 -0.10 -11.05 -9.76
CA ALA A 143 -0.06 -12.44 -9.31
C ALA A 143 1.03 -12.73 -8.25
N ALA A 144 1.91 -11.76 -7.96
CA ALA A 144 2.90 -11.85 -6.88
C ALA A 144 2.53 -11.05 -5.62
N LEU A 145 1.35 -10.40 -5.59
CA LEU A 145 0.77 -9.81 -4.39
C LEU A 145 0.11 -10.88 -3.53
#